data_AF-A0A939DRX3-F1
#
_entry.id   AF-A0A939DRX3-F1
#
_cell.length_a   1.000
_cell.length_b   1.000
_cell.length_c   1.000
_cell.angle_alpha   90.00
_cell.angle_beta   90.00
_cell.angle_gamma   90.00
#
_symmetry.space_group_name_H-M   'P 1'
#
loop_
_entity.id
_entity.type
_entity.pdbx_description
1 polymer ?
#
loop_
_entity_poly.entity_id
_entity_poly.type
_entity_poly.pdbx_seq_one_letter_code
_entity_poly.pdbx_strand_id
1 'polypeptide(L)'
;VNHPILKVLNAEQQKREIVQSKAQLEEWTDKEVRHFAYPNGVVGTDLDELAVTAVKEAGFASAVVTNWGVSTRQTSPWMLQRFTPWDRSPGRFHLRLWKNQAGL
;
A
#
# COMPACT_ATOMS: atom_id res chain seq x y z
N VAL A 1 13.40 1.70 10.39
CA VAL A 1 12.03 1.38 9.91
C VAL A 1 11.37 0.46 10.91
N ASN A 2 10.21 0.83 11.47
CA ASN A 2 9.61 0.11 12.60
C ASN A 2 8.32 -0.66 12.27
N HIS A 3 7.89 -0.68 11.00
CA HIS A 3 6.57 -1.20 10.58
C HIS A 3 5.40 -0.75 11.50
N PRO A 4 5.31 0.55 11.87
CA PRO A 4 4.24 1.01 12.75
C PRO A 4 2.92 1.11 11.98
N ILE A 5 1.80 1.04 12.71
CA ILE A 5 0.51 1.46 12.16
C ILE A 5 0.59 2.99 11.97
N LEU A 6 0.62 3.47 10.73
CA LEU A 6 0.91 4.89 10.46
C LEU A 6 -0.13 5.81 11.10
N LYS A 7 -1.41 5.42 11.10
CA LYS A 7 -2.50 6.22 11.68
C LYS A 7 -2.33 6.51 13.18
N VAL A 8 -1.58 5.70 13.94
CA VAL A 8 -1.35 5.98 15.37
C VAL A 8 -0.26 7.02 15.61
N LEU A 9 0.48 7.39 14.57
CA LEU A 9 1.54 8.38 14.61
C LEU A 9 1.02 9.75 14.18
N ASN A 10 1.62 10.82 14.70
CA ASN A 10 1.37 12.17 14.18
C ASN A 10 2.01 12.37 12.79
N ALA A 11 1.62 13.45 12.10
CA ALA A 11 2.07 13.74 10.73
C ALA A 11 3.61 13.70 10.56
N GLU A 12 4.36 14.33 11.47
CA GLU A 12 5.82 14.37 11.43
C GLU A 12 6.46 13.00 11.66
N GLN A 13 5.87 12.18 12.51
CA GLN A 13 6.32 10.80 12.73
C GLN A 13 6.03 9.92 11.51
N GLN A 14 4.83 10.02 10.91
CA GLN A 14 4.48 9.30 9.69
C GLN A 14 5.46 9.63 8.55
N LYS A 15 5.70 10.93 8.31
CA LYS A 15 6.62 11.41 7.28
C LYS A 15 8.04 10.90 7.51
N ARG A 16 8.54 10.96 8.74
CA ARG A 16 9.88 10.45 9.08
C ARG A 16 10.01 8.96 8.82
N GLU A 17 9.06 8.14 9.27
CA GLU A 17 9.08 6.69 9.01
C GLU A 17 9.11 6.38 7.51
N ILE A 18 8.27 7.04 6.72
CA ILE A 18 8.18 6.86 5.27
C ILE A 18 9.50 7.25 4.59
N VAL A 19 10.01 8.46 4.83
CA VAL A 19 11.23 8.98 4.20
C VAL A 19 12.46 8.16 4.61
N GLN A 20 12.60 7.83 5.89
CA GLN A 20 13.73 7.04 6.38
C GLN A 20 13.70 5.62 5.80
N SER A 21 12.51 5.01 5.63
CA SER A 21 12.39 3.70 5.01
C SER A 21 12.87 3.68 3.56
N LYS A 22 12.54 4.73 2.80
CA LYS A 22 13.00 4.91 1.43
C LYS A 22 14.53 5.02 1.39
N ALA A 23 15.07 6.00 2.11
CA ALA A 23 16.51 6.27 2.11
C ALA A 23 17.34 5.04 2.54
N GLN A 24 16.89 4.31 3.56
CA GLN A 24 17.57 3.11 4.03
C GLN A 24 17.56 1.98 2.99
N LEU A 25 16.45 1.75 2.30
CA LEU A 25 16.38 0.74 1.25
C LEU A 25 17.20 1.15 0.01
N GLU A 26 17.21 2.43 -0.35
CA GLU A 26 18.01 2.96 -1.46
C GLU A 26 19.51 2.83 -1.17
N GLU A 27 19.95 3.15 0.06
CA GLU A 27 21.33 2.98 0.52
C GLU A 27 21.78 1.50 0.45
N TRP A 28 20.93 0.58 0.90
CA TRP A 28 21.27 -0.85 0.92
C TRP A 28 21.30 -1.50 -0.45
N THR A 29 20.43 -1.05 -1.36
CA THR A 29 20.22 -1.73 -2.65
C THR A 29 20.89 -1.02 -3.82
N ASP A 30 21.40 0.20 -3.60
CA ASP A 30 21.93 1.10 -4.64
C ASP A 30 20.94 1.27 -5.81
N LYS A 31 19.65 1.32 -5.48
CA LYS A 31 18.53 1.39 -6.44
C LYS A 31 17.44 2.31 -5.92
N GLU A 32 16.84 3.05 -6.82
CA GLU A 32 15.67 3.88 -6.52
C GLU A 32 14.49 3.03 -6.01
N VAL A 33 13.89 3.44 -4.89
CA VAL A 33 12.71 2.79 -4.33
C VAL A 33 11.46 3.57 -4.76
N ARG A 34 10.73 2.98 -5.71
CA ARG A 34 9.63 3.66 -6.41
C ARG A 34 8.25 3.37 -5.84
N HIS A 35 8.09 2.29 -5.08
CA HIS A 35 6.78 1.80 -4.66
C HIS A 35 6.73 1.59 -3.15
N PHE A 36 5.59 1.93 -2.55
CA PHE A 36 5.37 1.81 -1.12
C PHE A 36 4.24 0.81 -0.81
N ALA A 37 4.31 0.15 0.35
CA ALA A 37 3.22 -0.66 0.88
C ALA A 37 2.92 -0.19 2.31
N TYR A 38 1.68 0.22 2.56
CA TYR A 38 1.30 0.68 3.89
C TYR A 38 1.34 -0.49 4.89
N PRO A 39 1.94 -0.32 6.09
CA PRO A 39 1.92 -1.33 7.15
C PRO A 39 0.48 -1.72 7.49
N ASN A 40 0.16 -3.02 7.40
CA ASN A 40 -1.19 -3.61 7.45
C ASN A 40 -2.17 -3.13 6.36
N GLY A 41 -2.24 -1.83 6.10
CA GLY A 41 -2.73 -1.22 4.86
C GLY A 41 -4.25 -1.04 4.73
N VAL A 42 -5.04 -1.22 5.79
CA VAL A 42 -6.49 -1.00 5.75
C VAL A 42 -6.80 0.49 5.88
N VAL A 43 -7.30 1.12 4.81
CA VAL A 43 -7.63 2.56 4.80
C VAL A 43 -8.66 2.89 5.87
N GLY A 44 -8.39 3.96 6.64
CA GLY A 44 -9.24 4.38 7.76
C GLY A 44 -8.96 3.62 9.06
N THR A 45 -8.24 2.49 9.03
CA THR A 45 -7.81 1.76 10.23
C THR A 45 -6.30 1.92 10.45
N ASP A 46 -5.49 1.62 9.43
CA ASP A 46 -4.04 1.59 9.54
C ASP A 46 -3.34 2.84 9.01
N LEU A 47 -4.04 3.57 8.13
CA LEU A 47 -3.56 4.79 7.48
C LEU A 47 -4.70 5.80 7.29
N ASP A 48 -4.31 7.04 7.07
CA ASP A 48 -5.18 8.18 6.79
C ASP A 48 -4.63 9.00 5.60
N GLU A 49 -5.25 10.15 5.33
CA GLU A 49 -4.84 11.06 4.26
C GLU A 49 -3.45 11.67 4.49
N LEU A 50 -3.00 11.78 5.75
CA LEU A 50 -1.67 12.27 6.08
C LEU A 50 -0.61 11.28 5.59
N ALA A 51 -0.84 9.98 5.79
CA ALA A 51 0.06 8.93 5.29
C ALA A 51 0.13 8.96 3.76
N VAL A 52 -1.02 9.13 3.09
CA VAL A 52 -1.06 9.25 1.61
C VAL A 52 -0.28 10.48 1.14
N THR A 53 -0.41 11.60 1.82
CA THR A 53 0.30 12.84 1.51
C THR A 53 1.81 12.69 1.72
N ALA A 54 2.23 12.10 2.83
CA ALA A 54 3.64 11.84 3.14
C ALA A 54 4.31 10.91 2.09
N VAL A 55 3.60 9.87 1.63
CA VAL A 55 4.10 9.00 0.54
C VAL A 55 4.27 9.76 -0.78
N LYS A 56 3.32 10.64 -1.12
CA LYS A 56 3.44 11.50 -2.32
C LYS A 56 4.64 12.43 -2.21
N GLU A 57 4.77 13.13 -1.09
CA GLU A 57 5.87 14.08 -0.83
C GLU A 57 7.25 13.39 -0.80
N ALA A 58 7.31 12.13 -0.35
CA ALA A 58 8.54 11.33 -0.38
C ALA A 58 8.94 10.86 -1.79
N GLY A 59 8.15 11.21 -2.82
CA GLY A 59 8.45 10.92 -4.22
C GLY A 59 8.27 9.45 -4.61
N PHE A 60 7.36 8.72 -3.95
CA PHE A 60 6.96 7.39 -4.43
C PHE A 60 6.03 7.52 -5.64
N ALA A 61 6.23 6.63 -6.63
CA ALA A 61 5.41 6.59 -7.85
C ALA A 61 4.06 5.91 -7.63
N SER A 62 3.97 4.97 -6.68
CA SER A 62 2.71 4.32 -6.30
C SER A 62 2.77 3.72 -4.90
N ALA A 63 1.60 3.40 -4.35
CA ALA A 63 1.48 2.70 -3.09
C ALA A 63 0.27 1.76 -3.04
N VAL A 64 0.40 0.65 -2.32
CA VAL A 64 -0.62 -0.39 -2.20
C VAL A 64 -1.26 -0.44 -0.81
N VAL A 65 -2.59 -0.56 -0.78
CA VAL A 65 -3.41 -0.80 0.42
C VAL A 65 -3.85 -2.27 0.49
N THR A 66 -4.55 -2.68 1.54
CA THR A 66 -5.12 -4.03 1.68
C THR A 66 -6.64 -4.08 1.57
N ASN A 67 -7.30 -2.94 1.34
CA ASN A 67 -8.70 -2.93 0.92
C ASN A 67 -8.85 -3.77 -0.35
N TRP A 68 -9.74 -4.77 -0.28
CA TRP A 68 -10.02 -5.67 -1.39
C TRP A 68 -10.67 -4.93 -2.55
N GLY A 69 -10.23 -5.28 -3.76
CA GLY A 69 -10.82 -4.78 -4.98
C GLY A 69 -9.88 -4.87 -6.18
N VAL A 70 -10.23 -4.17 -7.25
CA VAL A 70 -9.47 -4.09 -8.49
C VAL A 70 -9.17 -2.63 -8.77
N SER A 71 -7.89 -2.30 -8.95
CA SER A 71 -7.49 -0.97 -9.36
C SER A 71 -7.75 -0.72 -10.84
N THR A 72 -8.36 0.42 -11.14
CA THR A 72 -8.64 0.90 -12.50
C THR A 72 -7.83 2.17 -12.77
N ARG A 73 -8.01 2.76 -13.96
CA ARG A 73 -7.38 4.06 -14.30
C ARG A 73 -7.85 5.22 -13.41
N GLN A 74 -8.99 5.07 -12.75
CA GLN A 74 -9.54 6.06 -11.82
C GLN A 74 -9.00 5.88 -10.40
N THR A 75 -8.37 4.75 -10.09
CA THR A 75 -7.77 4.51 -8.77
C THR A 75 -6.53 5.38 -8.60
N SER A 76 -6.44 6.06 -7.46
CA SER A 76 -5.23 6.80 -7.07
C SER A 76 -4.00 5.87 -7.11
N PRO A 77 -2.90 6.25 -7.78
CA PRO A 77 -1.66 5.46 -7.78
C PRO A 77 -1.10 5.20 -6.37
N TRP A 78 -1.44 6.03 -5.39
CA TRP A 78 -1.00 5.88 -4.00
C TRP A 78 -2.00 5.10 -3.13
N MET A 79 -3.07 4.55 -3.70
CA MET A 79 -4.05 3.74 -2.99
C MET A 79 -4.49 2.54 -3.84
N LEU A 80 -3.52 1.87 -4.48
CA LEU A 80 -3.79 0.70 -5.29
C LEU A 80 -4.31 -0.45 -4.40
N GLN A 81 -5.45 -1.00 -4.77
CA GLN A 81 -6.10 -2.09 -4.06
C GLN A 81 -5.37 -3.40 -4.29
N ARG A 82 -5.40 -4.26 -3.28
CA ARG A 82 -4.86 -5.62 -3.37
C ARG A 82 -5.96 -6.62 -3.06
N PHE A 83 -5.86 -7.77 -3.71
CA PHE A 83 -6.72 -8.90 -3.46
C PHE A 83 -5.85 -10.16 -3.40
N THR A 84 -6.03 -10.98 -2.38
CA THR A 84 -5.28 -12.24 -2.21
C THR A 84 -6.27 -13.40 -2.11
N PRO A 85 -6.52 -14.11 -3.22
CA PRO A 85 -7.29 -15.35 -3.18
C PRO A 85 -6.40 -16.49 -2.66
N TRP A 86 -6.72 -17.00 -1.47
CA TRP A 86 -5.95 -18.06 -0.80
C TRP A 86 -6.35 -19.48 -1.23
N ASP A 87 -7.12 -19.65 -2.31
CA ASP A 87 -7.59 -20.96 -2.74
C ASP A 87 -6.47 -21.78 -3.38
N ARG A 88 -6.30 -23.02 -2.93
CA ARG A 88 -5.28 -23.95 -3.46
C ARG A 88 -5.67 -24.59 -4.80
N SER A 89 -6.95 -24.55 -5.16
CA SER A 89 -7.44 -25.14 -6.41
C SER A 89 -7.61 -24.07 -7.49
N PRO A 90 -7.13 -24.28 -8.73
CA PRO A 90 -7.24 -23.30 -9.81
C PRO A 90 -8.67 -22.82 -10.06
N GLY A 91 -9.66 -23.72 -10.07
CA GLY A 91 -11.07 -23.35 -10.30
C GLY A 91 -11.62 -22.37 -9.27
N ARG A 92 -11.38 -22.62 -7.96
CA ARG A 92 -11.80 -21.70 -6.89
C ARG A 92 -11.02 -20.38 -6.93
N PHE A 93 -9.72 -20.44 -7.23
CA PHE A 93 -8.88 -19.26 -7.39
C PHE A 93 -9.43 -18.33 -8.49
N HIS A 94 -9.72 -18.87 -9.67
CA HIS A 94 -10.31 -18.09 -10.77
C HIS A 94 -11.70 -17.57 -10.43
N LEU A 95 -12.55 -18.38 -9.79
CA LEU A 95 -13.87 -17.93 -9.35
C LEU A 95 -13.77 -16.75 -8.37
N ARG A 96 -12.80 -16.78 -7.43
CA ARG A 96 -12.57 -15.66 -6.51
C ARG A 96 -12.05 -14.40 -7.19
N LEU A 97 -11.15 -14.54 -8.17
CA LEU A 97 -10.70 -13.42 -8.99
C LEU A 97 -11.88 -12.77 -9.72
N TRP A 98 -12.73 -13.58 -10.35
CA TRP A 98 -13.93 -13.10 -11.04
C TRP A 98 -14.89 -12.39 -10.09
N LYS A 99 -15.18 -12.97 -8.91
CA LYS A 99 -16.03 -12.34 -7.90
C LYS A 99 -15.50 -10.97 -7.46
N ASN A 100 -14.21 -10.88 -7.13
CA ASN A 100 -13.57 -9.62 -6.77
C ASN A 100 -13.65 -8.58 -7.90
N GLN A 101 -13.46 -9.00 -9.16
CA GLN A 101 -13.60 -8.11 -10.32
C GLN A 101 -15.05 -7.69 -10.56
N ALA A 102 -16.03 -8.55 -10.29
CA ALA A 102 -17.46 -8.29 -10.45
C ALA A 102 -18.06 -7.50 -9.27
N GLY A 103 -17.32 -7.30 -8.18
CA GLY A 103 -17.83 -6.69 -6.94
C GLY A 103 -18.81 -7.58 -6.17
N LEU A 104 -18.67 -8.91 -6.29
CA LEU A 104 -19.52 -9.95 -5.70
C LEU A 104 -18.89 -10.63 -4.47
#